data_AF-A0A1B7VJ42-F1
#
_entry.id   AF-A0A1B7VJ42-F1
#
_cell.length_a   1.000
_cell.length_b   1.000
_cell.length_c   1.000
_cell.angle_alpha   90.00
_cell.angle_beta   90.00
_cell.angle_gamma   90.00
#
_symmetry.space_group_name_H-M   'P 1'
#
loop_
_entity.id
_entity.type
_entity.pdbx_description
1 polymer ?
#
loop_
_entity_poly.entity_id
_entity_poly.type
_entity_poly.pdbx_seq_one_letter_code
_entity_poly.pdbx_strand_id
1 'polypeptide(L)'
;MNPEESQNPKPIDEQLPTDQLPKTPSADLESEVEGSTQVVTIATESQHSIHESKLTETMPLEAVNSLYTEPEQKVSQLQQKSAELKAEIAQLEITYQTLQAQISVTQATISQVVQESLSQLEQRKQALQISVEQLERRQERIRNEMRTTFAGTSQDIAIRVQGFKDYLTGSLQDLASAAEQMQLVQPVKERERSAPKEVKPVKEQLETPQLGQQQFQDTTKKIRRLLDQYRNQPDYYGPPWQLRRTFEPIHGEKISSWLFTLGGRGALRTMGSRLQNILIASSAISILHELYGDRLRTLILANTPERLGEWRRGLQDCLGIGRPDFGPDRGVVLFEASTALAQKAERLVKANQMPLIIVDDSEEQISLALLQFPLWLAFAPDPKTIKDRDFDDNF
;
A
#
# COMPACT_ATOMS: atom_id res chain seq x y z
N MET A 1 4.30 63.65 -7.26
CA MET A 1 5.65 63.83 -7.84
C MET A 1 6.60 62.99 -7.02
N ASN A 2 7.28 62.07 -7.72
CA ASN A 2 8.28 61.07 -7.31
C ASN A 2 9.52 61.65 -6.55
N PRO A 3 10.47 60.81 -6.09
CA PRO A 3 10.34 59.47 -5.48
C PRO A 3 11.33 59.23 -4.32
N GLU A 4 11.17 58.07 -3.68
CA GLU A 4 12.05 57.48 -2.67
C GLU A 4 13.41 57.06 -3.24
N GLU A 5 14.41 57.15 -2.37
CA GLU A 5 15.83 56.96 -2.60
C GLU A 5 16.23 55.49 -2.34
N SER A 6 16.95 54.90 -3.30
CA SER A 6 17.54 53.56 -3.26
C SER A 6 18.42 53.32 -2.04
N GLN A 7 18.26 52.16 -1.40
CA GLN A 7 19.35 51.53 -0.64
C GLN A 7 19.54 50.08 -1.08
N ASN A 8 20.64 49.89 -1.81
CA ASN A 8 21.26 48.61 -2.12
C ASN A 8 22.31 48.34 -1.02
N PRO A 9 22.44 47.13 -0.46
CA PRO A 9 23.68 46.73 0.18
C PRO A 9 24.55 45.90 -0.76
N LYS A 10 25.85 46.22 -0.68
CA LYS A 10 27.02 45.66 -1.37
C LYS A 10 27.30 44.19 -1.01
N PRO A 11 28.13 43.50 -1.81
CA PRO A 11 28.54 42.12 -1.58
C PRO A 11 29.56 42.04 -0.44
N ILE A 12 29.48 40.98 0.37
CA ILE A 12 30.51 40.59 1.34
C ILE A 12 31.16 39.32 0.82
N ASP A 13 32.46 39.42 0.62
CA ASP A 13 33.40 38.39 0.23
C ASP A 13 34.27 38.11 1.46
N GLU A 14 34.09 36.97 2.15
CA GLU A 14 35.10 36.46 3.09
C GLU A 14 34.89 34.97 3.41
N GLN A 15 35.68 34.15 2.70
CA GLN A 15 36.49 33.01 3.15
C GLN A 15 35.88 31.81 3.92
N LEU A 16 36.29 30.64 3.40
CA LEU A 16 36.11 29.25 3.85
C LEU A 16 36.32 29.00 5.36
N PRO A 17 35.68 27.93 5.85
CA PRO A 17 36.46 26.79 6.32
C PRO A 17 36.32 25.58 5.40
N THR A 18 37.48 25.03 5.04
CA THR A 18 37.69 23.78 4.33
C THR A 18 37.19 22.61 5.17
N ASP A 19 36.15 21.90 4.72
CA ASP A 19 35.86 20.54 5.22
C ASP A 19 35.48 19.59 4.08
N GLN A 20 36.55 18.99 3.54
CA GLN A 20 36.73 17.57 3.26
C GLN A 20 35.54 16.79 2.67
N LEU A 21 35.62 16.59 1.34
CA LEU A 21 35.02 15.44 0.64
C LEU A 21 35.50 14.12 1.28
N PRO A 22 34.59 13.16 1.56
CA PRO A 22 35.00 11.78 1.81
C PRO A 22 35.43 11.16 0.48
N LYS A 23 36.74 11.03 0.31
CA LYS A 23 37.35 10.13 -0.66
C LYS A 23 36.99 8.69 -0.29
N THR A 24 36.69 7.92 -1.33
CA THR A 24 36.80 6.46 -1.43
C THR A 24 37.73 5.83 -0.37
N PRO A 25 37.27 4.84 0.41
CA PRO A 25 38.18 3.93 1.07
C PRO A 25 38.48 2.77 0.13
N SER A 26 39.66 2.81 -0.48
CA SER A 26 40.38 1.60 -0.87
C SER A 26 40.68 0.82 0.41
N ALA A 27 40.21 -0.42 0.48
CA ALA A 27 40.51 -1.34 1.57
C ALA A 27 41.87 -1.99 1.31
N ASP A 28 42.91 -1.45 1.94
CA ASP A 28 44.08 -2.22 2.39
C ASP A 28 44.07 -2.15 3.91
N LEU A 29 43.71 -3.27 4.55
CA LEU A 29 44.08 -3.56 5.93
C LEU A 29 44.31 -5.05 6.02
N GLU A 30 45.60 -5.36 6.09
CA GLU A 30 46.17 -6.58 6.64
C GLU A 30 45.53 -6.88 8.00
N SER A 31 45.10 -8.13 8.17
CA SER A 31 44.80 -8.72 9.47
C SER A 31 45.44 -10.10 9.47
N GLU A 32 46.50 -10.16 10.24
CA GLU A 32 47.19 -11.32 10.80
C GLU A 32 46.25 -12.50 11.08
N VAL A 33 46.64 -13.68 10.59
CA VAL A 33 46.30 -14.95 11.22
C VAL A 33 47.61 -15.66 11.49
N GLU A 34 48.13 -15.45 12.70
CA GLU A 34 49.05 -16.40 13.33
C GLU A 34 48.29 -17.72 13.60
N GLY A 35 48.89 -18.85 13.21
CA GLY A 35 48.26 -20.17 13.39
C GLY A 35 49.04 -21.36 12.84
N SER A 36 50.34 -21.40 13.16
CA SER A 36 51.19 -22.61 13.27
C SER A 36 51.11 -23.71 12.20
N THR A 37 51.90 -23.57 11.13
CA THR A 37 52.39 -24.71 10.33
C THR A 37 53.70 -25.23 10.94
N GLN A 38 53.65 -26.28 11.75
CA GLN A 38 54.86 -27.06 12.06
C GLN A 38 55.06 -28.13 11.00
N VAL A 39 55.93 -27.83 10.04
CA VAL A 39 56.57 -28.82 9.17
C VAL A 39 57.66 -29.51 10.01
N VAL A 40 57.42 -30.75 10.42
CA VAL A 40 58.47 -31.59 11.00
C VAL A 40 59.15 -32.36 9.87
N THR A 41 60.26 -31.80 9.41
CA THR A 41 61.33 -32.50 8.70
C THR A 41 62.15 -33.26 9.75
N ILE A 42 62.24 -34.58 9.65
CA ILE A 42 63.29 -35.35 10.34
C ILE A 42 64.07 -36.11 9.29
N ALA A 43 65.27 -35.59 9.02
CA ALA A 43 66.39 -36.36 8.53
C ALA A 43 67.51 -36.19 9.56
N THR A 44 67.99 -37.29 10.15
CA THR A 44 69.44 -37.47 10.35
C THR A 44 69.77 -38.92 10.71
N GLU A 45 70.87 -39.35 10.11
CA GLU A 45 71.51 -40.65 10.13
C GLU A 45 72.05 -41.04 11.50
N SER A 46 72.28 -42.35 11.69
CA SER A 46 73.44 -42.85 12.44
C SER A 46 73.83 -44.23 11.93
N GLN A 47 75.09 -44.34 11.52
CA GLN A 47 75.78 -45.53 11.01
C GLN A 47 76.40 -46.36 12.15
N HIS A 48 76.81 -47.58 11.77
CA HIS A 48 77.68 -48.58 12.43
C HIS A 48 77.09 -49.41 13.57
N SER A 49 77.27 -50.75 13.61
CA SER A 49 78.53 -51.47 13.40
C SER A 49 78.30 -52.90 12.85
N ILE A 50 79.25 -53.35 12.04
CA ILE A 50 79.45 -54.76 11.64
C ILE A 50 80.31 -55.41 12.73
N HIS A 51 79.90 -56.57 13.25
CA HIS A 51 80.80 -57.52 13.89
C HIS A 51 80.47 -58.95 13.44
N GLU A 52 81.48 -59.59 12.87
CA GLU A 52 81.55 -60.96 12.39
C GLU A 52 81.86 -61.92 13.56
N SER A 53 81.22 -63.11 13.64
CA SER A 53 81.80 -64.38 14.10
C SER A 53 80.85 -65.60 14.08
N LYS A 54 81.15 -66.51 13.14
CA LYS A 54 81.23 -68.00 13.20
C LYS A 54 80.20 -68.91 13.92
N LEU A 55 79.69 -69.84 13.08
CA LEU A 55 79.65 -71.33 13.18
C LEU A 55 78.56 -72.07 14.00
N THR A 56 77.78 -72.87 13.22
CA THR A 56 77.24 -74.23 13.44
C THR A 56 76.31 -74.52 14.63
N GLU A 57 75.08 -74.99 14.37
CA GLU A 57 74.73 -76.43 14.41
C GLU A 57 73.23 -76.68 14.08
N THR A 58 73.04 -77.56 13.09
CA THR A 58 72.03 -78.62 12.94
C THR A 58 70.54 -78.37 13.26
N MET A 59 69.71 -78.53 12.22
CA MET A 59 68.28 -78.86 12.33
C MET A 59 68.07 -80.29 12.87
N PRO A 60 66.88 -80.58 13.41
CA PRO A 60 66.09 -81.68 12.82
C PRO A 60 64.75 -81.21 12.25
N LEU A 61 64.44 -81.79 11.09
CA LEU A 61 63.23 -81.60 10.31
C LEU A 61 62.05 -82.34 10.97
N GLU A 62 61.07 -81.61 11.50
CA GLU A 62 59.68 -82.12 11.64
C GLU A 62 58.63 -81.01 11.93
N ALA A 63 59.03 -79.73 12.06
CA ALA A 63 58.12 -78.60 12.31
C ALA A 63 57.97 -77.63 11.10
N VAL A 64 58.21 -78.08 9.88
CA VAL A 64 58.42 -77.17 8.72
C VAL A 64 57.10 -76.64 8.11
N ASN A 65 55.93 -77.23 8.39
CA ASN A 65 54.67 -76.80 7.75
C ASN A 65 53.84 -75.76 8.54
N SER A 66 54.19 -75.44 9.78
CA SER A 66 53.45 -74.46 10.61
C SER A 66 54.17 -73.14 10.86
N LEU A 67 55.43 -73.00 10.43
CA LEU A 67 56.25 -71.79 10.64
C LEU A 67 56.15 -70.77 9.48
N TYR A 68 55.61 -71.15 8.33
CA TYR A 68 55.52 -70.28 7.14
C TYR A 68 54.10 -69.76 6.84
N THR A 69 53.07 -70.29 7.50
CA THR A 69 51.66 -69.95 7.21
C THR A 69 51.19 -68.63 7.83
N GLU A 70 51.65 -68.26 9.04
CA GLU A 70 51.33 -66.96 9.65
C GLU A 70 51.94 -65.73 8.94
N PRO A 71 53.24 -65.74 8.54
CA PRO A 71 53.82 -64.59 7.85
C PRO A 71 53.23 -64.40 6.44
N GLU A 72 52.94 -65.47 5.71
CA GLU A 72 52.31 -65.39 4.38
C GLU A 72 50.89 -64.81 4.45
N GLN A 73 50.08 -65.23 5.43
CA GLN A 73 48.74 -64.67 5.65
C GLN A 73 48.78 -63.17 6.00
N LYS A 74 49.74 -62.74 6.83
CA LYS A 74 49.95 -61.32 7.13
C LYS A 74 50.34 -60.52 5.90
N VAL A 75 51.22 -61.05 5.05
CA VAL A 75 51.62 -60.38 3.81
C VAL A 75 50.42 -60.22 2.87
N SER A 76 49.59 -61.25 2.70
CA SER A 76 48.38 -61.16 1.88
C SER A 76 47.36 -60.16 2.44
N GLN A 77 47.15 -60.13 3.76
CA GLN A 77 46.26 -59.15 4.40
C GLN A 77 46.77 -57.70 4.22
N LEU A 78 48.08 -57.48 4.36
CA LEU A 78 48.69 -56.17 4.15
C LEU A 78 48.59 -55.74 2.68
N GLN A 79 48.75 -56.67 1.74
CA GLN A 79 48.57 -56.40 0.31
C GLN A 79 47.13 -56.00 -0.01
N GLN A 80 46.14 -56.73 0.50
CA GLN A 80 44.72 -56.39 0.36
C GLN A 80 44.40 -55.01 0.94
N LYS A 81 44.85 -54.74 2.16
CA LYS A 81 44.65 -53.43 2.81
C LYS A 81 45.34 -52.30 2.04
N SER A 82 46.51 -52.55 1.45
CA SER A 82 47.18 -51.55 0.60
C SER A 82 46.41 -51.25 -0.68
N ALA A 83 45.75 -52.26 -1.27
CA ALA A 83 44.94 -52.09 -2.47
C ALA A 83 43.64 -51.32 -2.17
N GLU A 84 43.00 -51.63 -1.03
CA GLU A 84 41.81 -50.94 -0.54
C GLU A 84 42.11 -49.46 -0.23
N LEU A 85 43.19 -49.17 0.50
CA LEU A 85 43.61 -47.80 0.79
C LEU A 85 43.95 -47.00 -0.48
N LYS A 86 44.56 -47.64 -1.49
CA LYS A 86 44.81 -46.98 -2.79
C LYS A 86 43.53 -46.64 -3.52
N ALA A 87 42.54 -47.53 -3.48
CA ALA A 87 41.23 -47.27 -4.07
C ALA A 87 40.49 -46.13 -3.33
N GLU A 88 40.56 -46.10 -2.00
CA GLU A 88 39.98 -45.04 -1.17
C GLU A 88 40.66 -43.68 -1.44
N ILE A 89 41.99 -43.64 -1.54
CA ILE A 89 42.73 -42.42 -1.89
C ILE A 89 42.30 -41.90 -3.28
N ALA A 90 42.20 -42.78 -4.27
CA ALA A 90 41.74 -42.38 -5.61
C ALA A 90 40.30 -41.84 -5.58
N GLN A 91 39.42 -42.43 -4.76
CA GLN A 91 38.06 -41.92 -4.59
C GLN A 91 38.04 -40.56 -3.87
N LEU A 92 38.85 -40.39 -2.82
CA LEU A 92 38.99 -39.13 -2.10
C LEU A 92 39.50 -38.02 -3.02
N GLU A 93 40.49 -38.29 -3.88
CA GLU A 93 40.99 -37.33 -4.87
C GLU A 93 39.90 -36.88 -5.84
N ILE A 94 39.06 -37.80 -6.33
CA ILE A 94 37.92 -37.47 -7.21
C ILE A 94 36.90 -36.59 -6.46
N THR A 95 36.57 -36.93 -5.21
CA THR A 95 35.64 -36.13 -4.41
C THR A 95 36.17 -34.73 -4.13
N TYR A 96 37.47 -34.61 -3.83
CA TYR A 96 38.14 -33.33 -3.61
C TYR A 96 38.10 -32.46 -4.87
N GLN A 97 38.43 -33.01 -6.04
CA GLN A 97 38.35 -32.27 -7.31
C GLN A 97 36.92 -31.82 -7.61
N THR A 98 35.93 -32.66 -7.33
CA THR A 98 34.51 -32.33 -7.53
C THR A 98 34.06 -31.19 -6.61
N LEU A 99 34.44 -31.25 -5.32
CA LEU A 99 34.16 -30.18 -4.36
C LEU A 99 34.85 -28.88 -4.74
N GLN A 100 36.11 -28.93 -5.19
CA GLN A 100 36.84 -27.76 -5.64
C GLN A 100 36.19 -27.10 -6.88
N ALA A 101 35.68 -27.91 -7.81
CA ALA A 101 34.91 -27.41 -8.95
C ALA A 101 33.57 -26.78 -8.53
N GLN A 102 32.87 -27.35 -7.55
CA GLN A 102 31.64 -26.75 -7.01
C GLN A 102 31.91 -25.42 -6.29
N ILE A 103 33.00 -25.33 -5.54
CA ILE A 103 33.40 -24.09 -4.84
C ILE A 103 33.72 -22.99 -5.87
N SER A 104 34.44 -23.30 -6.95
CA SER A 104 34.75 -22.27 -7.97
C SER A 104 33.50 -21.80 -8.72
N VAL A 105 32.59 -22.71 -9.06
CA VAL A 105 31.30 -22.36 -9.69
C VAL A 105 30.45 -21.49 -8.77
N THR A 106 30.32 -21.87 -7.50
CA THR A 106 29.54 -21.08 -6.52
C THR A 106 30.16 -19.72 -6.28
N GLN A 107 31.48 -19.60 -6.19
CA GLN A 107 32.18 -18.32 -6.07
C GLN A 107 31.93 -17.42 -7.30
N ALA A 108 31.92 -17.99 -8.51
CA ALA A 108 31.62 -17.25 -9.73
C ALA A 108 30.16 -16.77 -9.75
N THR A 109 29.20 -17.61 -9.35
CA THR A 109 27.78 -17.22 -9.27
C THR A 109 27.56 -16.11 -8.23
N ILE A 110 28.18 -16.22 -7.05
CA ILE A 110 28.08 -15.18 -6.01
C ILE A 110 28.66 -13.85 -6.54
N SER A 111 29.81 -13.90 -7.21
CA SER A 111 30.44 -12.70 -7.78
C SER A 111 29.52 -12.02 -8.81
N GLN A 112 28.86 -12.81 -9.66
CA GLN A 112 27.91 -12.31 -10.65
C GLN A 112 26.67 -11.68 -10.00
N VAL A 113 26.08 -12.34 -9.00
CA VAL A 113 24.91 -11.81 -8.27
C VAL A 113 25.26 -10.50 -7.53
N VAL A 114 26.45 -10.44 -6.91
CA VAL A 114 26.92 -9.22 -6.24
C VAL A 114 27.07 -8.07 -7.24
N GLN A 115 27.71 -8.31 -8.39
CA GLN A 115 27.86 -7.29 -9.44
C GLN A 115 26.50 -6.81 -9.98
N GLU A 116 25.57 -7.73 -10.23
CA GLU A 116 24.23 -7.38 -10.67
C GLU A 116 23.49 -6.55 -9.62
N SER A 117 23.56 -6.94 -8.34
CA SER A 117 22.94 -6.21 -7.25
C SER A 117 23.52 -4.79 -7.07
N LEU A 118 24.83 -4.63 -7.23
CA LEU A 118 25.50 -3.33 -7.18
C LEU A 118 25.07 -2.43 -8.34
N SER A 119 25.00 -2.96 -9.55
CA SER A 119 24.55 -2.18 -10.71
C SER A 119 23.08 -1.74 -10.57
N GLN A 120 22.20 -2.62 -10.07
CA GLN A 120 20.81 -2.25 -9.77
C GLN A 120 20.70 -1.18 -8.68
N LEU A 121 21.55 -1.25 -7.64
CA LEU A 121 21.58 -0.25 -6.58
C LEU A 121 22.05 1.11 -7.10
N GLU A 122 23.07 1.12 -7.98
CA GLU A 122 23.58 2.33 -8.61
C GLU A 122 22.53 2.98 -9.53
N GLN A 123 21.82 2.19 -10.33
CA GLN A 123 20.71 2.65 -11.15
C GLN A 123 19.59 3.28 -10.30
N ARG A 124 19.20 2.64 -9.19
CA ARG A 124 18.20 3.20 -8.26
C ARG A 124 18.67 4.51 -7.64
N LYS A 125 19.94 4.59 -7.23
CA LYS A 125 20.52 5.83 -6.69
C LYS A 125 20.46 6.96 -7.72
N GLN A 126 20.82 6.71 -8.97
CA GLN A 126 20.77 7.71 -10.04
C GLN A 126 19.33 8.16 -10.33
N ALA A 127 18.39 7.22 -10.43
CA ALA A 127 16.98 7.54 -10.65
C ALA A 127 16.41 8.41 -9.52
N LEU A 128 16.71 8.07 -8.26
CA LEU A 128 16.31 8.86 -7.09
C LEU A 128 16.93 10.27 -7.14
N GLN A 129 18.21 10.39 -7.48
CA GLN A 129 18.88 11.69 -7.57
C GLN A 129 18.22 12.61 -8.61
N ILE A 130 17.82 12.07 -9.77
CA ILE A 130 17.08 12.82 -10.81
C ILE A 130 15.71 13.25 -10.28
N SER A 131 15.00 12.33 -9.61
CA SER A 131 13.66 12.62 -9.06
C SER A 131 13.68 13.73 -8.00
N VAL A 132 14.74 13.77 -7.18
CA VAL A 132 14.95 14.84 -6.19
C VAL A 132 15.18 16.19 -6.87
N GLU A 133 16.04 16.22 -7.90
CA GLU A 133 16.28 17.47 -8.66
C GLU A 133 15.01 17.99 -9.34
N GLN A 134 14.16 17.10 -9.86
CA GLN A 134 12.86 17.46 -10.44
C GLN A 134 11.90 18.02 -9.39
N LEU A 135 11.81 17.41 -8.22
CA LEU A 135 11.01 17.90 -7.10
C LEU A 135 11.45 19.27 -6.62
N GLU A 136 12.75 19.49 -6.46
CA GLU A 136 13.28 20.78 -6.05
C GLU A 136 12.92 21.88 -7.07
N ARG A 137 13.03 21.59 -8.37
CA ARG A 137 12.60 22.51 -9.43
C ARG A 137 11.10 22.80 -9.39
N ARG A 138 10.27 21.77 -9.17
CA ARG A 138 8.81 21.92 -9.06
C ARG A 138 8.42 22.72 -7.82
N GLN A 139 9.05 22.45 -6.68
CA GLN A 139 8.85 23.20 -5.45
C GLN A 139 9.19 24.68 -5.64
N GLU A 140 10.32 24.98 -6.30
CA GLU A 140 10.74 26.35 -6.57
C GLU A 140 9.77 27.07 -7.53
N ARG A 141 9.26 26.38 -8.56
CA ARG A 141 8.21 26.93 -9.44
C ARG A 141 6.94 27.26 -8.65
N ILE A 142 6.45 26.32 -7.85
CA ILE A 142 5.25 26.50 -7.02
C ILE A 142 5.44 27.65 -6.03
N ARG A 143 6.61 27.78 -5.38
CA ARG A 143 6.90 28.92 -4.49
C ARG A 143 6.83 30.25 -5.23
N ASN A 144 7.39 30.32 -6.44
CA ASN A 144 7.36 31.52 -7.26
C ASN A 144 5.94 31.86 -7.75
N GLU A 145 5.16 30.87 -8.13
CA GLU A 145 3.74 31.02 -8.47
C GLU A 145 2.92 31.47 -7.26
N MET A 146 3.13 30.90 -6.07
CA MET A 146 2.47 31.36 -4.85
C MET A 146 2.84 32.81 -4.53
N ARG A 147 4.13 33.17 -4.59
CA ARG A 147 4.58 34.54 -4.29
C ARG A 147 3.98 35.58 -5.24
N THR A 148 3.82 35.22 -6.51
CA THR A 148 3.25 36.13 -7.53
C THR A 148 1.72 36.13 -7.54
N THR A 149 1.07 34.99 -7.31
CA THR A 149 -0.41 34.86 -7.33
C THR A 149 -1.07 35.37 -6.05
N PHE A 150 -0.42 35.23 -4.89
CA PHE A 150 -1.00 35.62 -3.60
C PHE A 150 -1.13 37.14 -3.44
N ALA A 151 -0.20 37.92 -4.02
CA ALA A 151 -0.25 39.39 -3.95
C ALA A 151 -1.44 40.00 -4.72
N GLY A 152 -1.87 39.40 -5.84
CA GLY A 152 -3.00 39.90 -6.65
C GLY A 152 -4.36 39.41 -6.18
N THR A 153 -4.46 38.16 -5.76
CA THR A 153 -5.74 37.53 -5.38
C THR A 153 -6.29 38.05 -4.05
N SER A 154 -5.44 38.37 -3.07
CA SER A 154 -5.91 38.97 -1.81
C SER A 154 -6.45 40.39 -1.99
N GLN A 155 -5.88 41.15 -2.93
CA GLN A 155 -6.33 42.51 -3.22
C GLN A 155 -7.68 42.51 -3.97
N ASP A 156 -7.86 41.61 -4.94
CA ASP A 156 -9.14 41.44 -5.65
C ASP A 156 -10.28 40.94 -4.75
N ILE A 157 -9.96 40.12 -3.74
CA ILE A 157 -10.94 39.66 -2.74
C ILE A 157 -11.34 40.84 -1.83
N ALA A 158 -10.38 41.66 -1.38
CA ALA A 158 -10.67 42.82 -0.55
C ALA A 158 -11.57 43.85 -1.28
N ILE A 159 -11.31 44.10 -2.57
CA ILE A 159 -12.12 44.99 -3.40
C ILE A 159 -13.55 44.45 -3.56
N ARG A 160 -13.71 43.14 -3.80
CA ARG A 160 -15.04 42.51 -3.94
C ARG A 160 -15.84 42.52 -2.64
N VAL A 161 -15.20 42.26 -1.50
CA VAL A 161 -15.85 42.29 -0.17
C VAL A 161 -16.32 43.71 0.17
N GLN A 162 -15.52 44.73 -0.15
CA GLN A 162 -15.91 46.13 0.04
C GLN A 162 -17.11 46.51 -0.87
N GLY A 163 -17.05 46.14 -2.16
CA GLY A 163 -18.16 46.41 -3.09
C GLY A 163 -19.47 45.72 -2.70
N PHE A 164 -19.41 44.51 -2.11
CA PHE A 164 -20.58 43.83 -1.57
C PHE A 164 -21.18 44.55 -0.35
N LYS A 165 -20.32 45.06 0.55
CA LYS A 165 -20.76 45.89 1.70
C LYS A 165 -21.49 47.15 1.23
N ASP A 166 -20.94 47.84 0.23
CA ASP A 166 -21.53 49.06 -0.32
C ASP A 166 -22.88 48.76 -0.99
N TYR A 167 -22.97 47.64 -1.72
CA TYR A 167 -24.22 47.19 -2.35
C TYR A 167 -25.31 46.82 -1.32
N LEU A 168 -24.97 46.11 -0.26
CA LEU A 168 -25.91 45.76 0.81
C LEU A 168 -26.43 47.01 1.53
N THR A 169 -25.54 47.97 1.78
CA THR A 169 -25.90 49.22 2.46
C THR A 169 -26.87 50.03 1.61
N GLY A 170 -26.62 50.15 0.30
CA GLY A 170 -27.54 50.79 -0.64
C GLY A 170 -28.89 50.08 -0.74
N SER A 171 -28.88 48.75 -0.87
CA SER A 171 -30.11 47.94 -0.98
C SER A 171 -30.98 48.02 0.27
N LEU A 172 -30.39 48.09 1.47
CA LEU A 172 -31.13 48.26 2.72
C LEU A 172 -31.73 49.67 2.86
N GLN A 173 -31.02 50.69 2.37
CA GLN A 173 -31.51 52.06 2.36
C GLN A 173 -32.66 52.24 1.36
N ASP A 174 -32.58 51.59 0.21
CA ASP A 174 -33.65 51.56 -0.80
C ASP A 174 -34.88 50.80 -0.26
N LEU A 175 -34.70 49.68 0.44
CA LEU A 175 -35.79 48.93 1.08
C LEU A 175 -36.47 49.74 2.19
N ALA A 176 -35.70 50.45 3.02
CA ALA A 176 -36.24 51.32 4.07
C ALA A 176 -37.06 52.47 3.45
N SER A 177 -36.55 53.08 2.37
CA SER A 177 -37.25 54.13 1.64
C SER A 177 -38.54 53.61 0.97
N ALA A 178 -38.51 52.38 0.43
CA ALA A 178 -39.68 51.74 -0.16
C ALA A 178 -40.76 51.37 0.89
N ALA A 179 -40.34 51.02 2.11
CA ALA A 179 -41.25 50.71 3.21
C ALA A 179 -41.96 51.96 3.77
N GLU A 180 -41.29 53.12 3.80
CA GLU A 180 -41.92 54.39 4.21
C GLU A 180 -43.00 54.90 3.23
N GLN A 181 -42.94 54.47 1.96
CA GLN A 181 -43.92 54.87 0.93
C GLN A 181 -45.18 54.00 0.90
N MET A 182 -45.24 52.89 1.64
CA MET A 182 -46.45 52.06 1.73
C MET A 182 -47.39 52.55 2.85
N GLN A 183 -48.46 53.25 2.46
CA GLN A 183 -49.61 53.55 3.32
C GLN A 183 -50.37 52.27 3.69
N LEU A 184 -50.48 52.03 5.01
CA LEU A 184 -51.27 50.98 5.64
C LEU A 184 -52.77 51.10 5.29
N VAL A 185 -53.30 50.16 4.50
CA VAL A 185 -54.75 50.00 4.29
C VAL A 185 -55.17 48.55 4.51
N GLN A 186 -55.93 48.38 5.60
CA GLN A 186 -56.95 47.38 5.97
C GLN A 186 -56.61 45.89 6.14
N PRO A 187 -57.13 45.25 7.22
CA PRO A 187 -56.91 43.85 7.53
C PRO A 187 -57.69 42.94 6.58
N VAL A 188 -56.96 42.05 5.91
CA VAL A 188 -57.55 41.03 5.04
C VAL A 188 -58.23 39.95 5.89
N LYS A 189 -59.52 39.82 5.60
CA LYS A 189 -60.48 38.80 6.02
C LYS A 189 -59.89 37.39 5.98
N GLU A 190 -60.02 36.72 7.10
CA GLU A 190 -59.72 35.32 7.38
C GLU A 190 -60.27 34.41 6.28
N ARG A 191 -59.37 33.74 5.55
CA ARG A 191 -59.70 32.73 4.56
C ARG A 191 -59.52 31.37 5.22
N GLU A 192 -60.64 30.68 5.34
CA GLU A 192 -60.81 29.37 5.96
C GLU A 192 -59.75 28.37 5.50
N ARG A 193 -59.00 27.82 6.48
CA ARG A 193 -58.16 26.65 6.29
C ARG A 193 -59.07 25.44 6.09
N SER A 194 -59.01 24.84 4.91
CA SER A 194 -59.51 23.48 4.70
C SER A 194 -58.71 22.50 5.56
N ALA A 195 -59.45 21.64 6.26
CA ALA A 195 -58.96 20.64 7.19
C ALA A 195 -57.93 19.68 6.54
N PRO A 196 -56.85 19.31 7.24
CA PRO A 196 -56.04 18.17 6.87
C PRO A 196 -56.82 16.88 7.15
N LYS A 197 -57.01 16.04 6.12
CA LYS A 197 -57.35 14.62 6.32
C LYS A 197 -56.26 13.98 7.17
N GLU A 198 -56.64 13.44 8.32
CA GLU A 198 -55.85 12.51 9.11
C GLU A 198 -55.46 11.31 8.23
N VAL A 199 -54.24 11.32 7.72
CA VAL A 199 -53.56 10.09 7.33
C VAL A 199 -52.87 9.61 8.59
N LYS A 200 -53.43 8.56 9.20
CA LYS A 200 -52.79 7.79 10.27
C LYS A 200 -51.34 7.47 9.82
N PRO A 201 -50.30 7.92 10.53
CA PRO A 201 -49.02 7.24 10.42
C PRO A 201 -49.18 5.96 11.22
N VAL A 202 -49.25 4.82 10.52
CA VAL A 202 -48.80 3.57 11.12
C VAL A 202 -47.33 3.80 11.46
N LYS A 203 -47.08 4.18 12.72
CA LYS A 203 -45.75 4.10 13.32
C LYS A 203 -45.42 2.62 13.40
N GLU A 204 -44.90 2.06 12.32
CA GLU A 204 -43.92 0.98 12.47
C GLU A 204 -42.68 1.62 13.08
N GLN A 205 -42.69 1.70 14.41
CA GLN A 205 -41.47 1.71 15.20
C GLN A 205 -40.80 0.35 14.94
N LEU A 206 -40.09 0.24 13.82
CA LEU A 206 -39.04 -0.75 13.70
C LEU A 206 -37.91 -0.26 14.60
N GLU A 207 -37.96 -0.79 15.81
CA GLU A 207 -36.97 -0.70 16.84
C GLU A 207 -35.56 -0.83 16.26
N THR A 208 -34.62 -0.10 16.85
CA THR A 208 -33.19 -0.37 16.73
C THR A 208 -32.95 -1.89 16.66
N PRO A 209 -32.37 -2.43 15.58
CA PRO A 209 -32.36 -3.87 15.39
C PRO A 209 -31.45 -4.49 16.44
N GLN A 210 -32.05 -5.06 17.48
CA GLN A 210 -31.40 -6.11 18.26
C GLN A 210 -31.29 -7.30 17.32
N LEU A 211 -30.06 -7.53 16.86
CA LEU A 211 -29.67 -8.55 15.91
C LEU A 211 -29.98 -9.95 16.47
N GLY A 212 -31.22 -10.41 16.31
CA GLY A 212 -31.57 -11.80 16.57
C GLY A 212 -30.81 -12.70 15.59
N GLN A 213 -30.16 -13.76 16.09
CA GLN A 213 -29.34 -14.67 15.27
C GLN A 213 -30.09 -15.22 14.04
N GLN A 214 -31.43 -15.36 14.11
CA GLN A 214 -32.28 -15.77 12.99
C GLN A 214 -32.40 -14.68 11.90
N GLN A 215 -32.65 -13.42 12.28
CA GLN A 215 -32.68 -12.30 11.32
C GLN A 215 -31.33 -12.13 10.62
N PHE A 216 -30.23 -12.34 11.36
CA PHE A 216 -28.88 -12.32 10.77
C PHE A 216 -28.67 -13.45 9.77
N GLN A 217 -29.14 -14.67 10.06
CA GLN A 217 -29.05 -15.80 9.13
C GLN A 217 -29.88 -15.58 7.86
N ASP A 218 -31.10 -15.04 7.98
CA ASP A 218 -31.95 -14.77 6.82
C ASP A 218 -31.41 -13.62 5.98
N THR A 219 -30.88 -12.58 6.62
CA THR A 219 -30.14 -11.50 5.94
C THR A 219 -28.91 -12.05 5.23
N THR A 220 -28.15 -12.94 5.87
CA THR A 220 -26.98 -13.59 5.27
C THR A 220 -27.34 -14.41 4.04
N LYS A 221 -28.44 -15.18 4.10
CA LYS A 221 -28.95 -15.91 2.93
C LYS A 221 -29.39 -14.96 1.81
N LYS A 222 -30.06 -13.85 2.15
CA LYS A 222 -30.47 -12.83 1.16
C LYS A 222 -29.25 -12.23 0.46
N ILE A 223 -28.23 -11.83 1.22
CA ILE A 223 -26.98 -11.28 0.67
C ILE A 223 -26.29 -12.28 -0.26
N ARG A 224 -26.15 -13.55 0.13
CA ARG A 224 -25.53 -14.58 -0.72
C ARG A 224 -26.30 -14.79 -2.03
N ARG A 225 -27.64 -14.84 -1.97
CA ARG A 225 -28.48 -14.94 -3.16
C ARG A 225 -28.29 -13.76 -4.12
N LEU A 226 -28.17 -12.53 -3.59
CA LEU A 226 -27.90 -11.34 -4.42
C LEU A 226 -26.53 -11.42 -5.09
N LEU A 227 -25.48 -11.83 -4.35
CA LEU A 227 -24.14 -12.02 -4.91
C LEU A 227 -24.13 -13.11 -5.99
N ASP A 228 -24.84 -14.20 -5.78
CA ASP A 228 -25.00 -15.28 -6.77
C ASP A 228 -25.79 -14.80 -8.00
N GLN A 229 -26.82 -13.97 -7.80
CA GLN A 229 -27.59 -13.36 -8.88
C GLN A 229 -26.70 -12.45 -9.74
N TYR A 230 -25.92 -11.56 -9.14
CA TYR A 230 -25.01 -10.67 -9.87
C TYR A 230 -23.99 -11.45 -10.72
N ARG A 231 -23.54 -12.61 -10.22
CA ARG A 231 -22.58 -13.48 -10.91
C ARG A 231 -23.22 -14.26 -12.07
N ASN A 232 -24.38 -14.88 -11.82
CA ASN A 232 -24.96 -15.86 -12.75
C ASN A 232 -25.98 -15.24 -13.71
N GLN A 233 -26.60 -14.13 -13.33
CA GLN A 233 -27.68 -13.46 -14.06
C GLN A 233 -27.51 -11.93 -13.97
N PRO A 234 -26.46 -11.35 -14.61
CA PRO A 234 -26.27 -9.91 -14.61
C PRO A 234 -27.42 -9.21 -15.36
N ASP A 235 -28.07 -8.26 -14.70
CA ASP A 235 -29.15 -7.47 -15.29
C ASP A 235 -28.65 -6.10 -15.73
N TYR A 236 -28.22 -6.00 -16.99
CA TYR A 236 -27.71 -4.76 -17.57
C TYR A 236 -28.75 -3.61 -17.65
N TYR A 237 -30.04 -3.92 -17.48
CA TYR A 237 -31.13 -2.95 -17.58
C TYR A 237 -32.00 -2.89 -16.31
N GLY A 238 -31.50 -3.45 -15.20
CA GLY A 238 -32.25 -3.53 -13.95
C GLY A 238 -32.65 -2.16 -13.40
N PRO A 239 -33.66 -2.05 -12.53
CA PRO A 239 -34.08 -0.78 -11.95
C PRO A 239 -32.93 -0.04 -11.24
N PRO A 240 -33.09 1.28 -10.96
CA PRO A 240 -32.08 2.04 -10.23
C PRO A 240 -31.67 1.35 -8.93
N TRP A 241 -30.39 1.48 -8.57
CA TRP A 241 -29.76 0.83 -7.40
C TRP A 241 -29.50 -0.68 -7.54
N GLN A 242 -29.77 -1.28 -8.69
CA GLN A 242 -29.34 -2.65 -9.00
C GLN A 242 -28.06 -2.69 -9.82
N LEU A 243 -27.23 -3.70 -9.59
CA LEU A 243 -25.96 -3.85 -10.30
C LEU A 243 -26.17 -4.24 -11.77
N ARG A 244 -25.72 -3.37 -12.69
CA ARG A 244 -25.87 -3.50 -14.15
C ARG A 244 -24.62 -3.95 -14.90
N ARG A 245 -23.61 -4.45 -14.18
CA ARG A 245 -22.31 -4.82 -14.74
C ARG A 245 -21.95 -6.25 -14.38
N THR A 246 -21.07 -6.84 -15.20
CA THR A 246 -20.56 -8.19 -14.99
C THR A 246 -19.84 -8.27 -13.65
N PHE A 247 -20.18 -9.28 -12.85
CA PHE A 247 -19.65 -9.45 -11.52
C PHE A 247 -18.86 -10.76 -11.44
N GLU A 248 -17.54 -10.64 -11.34
CA GLU A 248 -16.63 -11.78 -11.24
C GLU A 248 -16.57 -12.39 -9.82
N PRO A 249 -16.15 -13.66 -9.69
CA PRO A 249 -16.04 -14.34 -8.38
C PRO A 249 -15.14 -13.59 -7.39
N ILE A 250 -14.06 -12.98 -7.88
CA ILE A 250 -13.08 -12.24 -7.07
C ILE A 250 -13.74 -11.05 -6.36
N HIS A 251 -14.69 -10.37 -7.02
CA HIS A 251 -15.45 -9.27 -6.41
C HIS A 251 -16.39 -9.79 -5.32
N GLY A 252 -17.07 -10.91 -5.61
CA GLY A 252 -17.95 -11.59 -4.67
C GLY A 252 -17.27 -12.00 -3.38
N GLU A 253 -16.06 -12.55 -3.47
CA GLU A 253 -15.24 -12.92 -2.30
C GLU A 253 -14.87 -11.71 -1.45
N LYS A 254 -14.44 -10.60 -2.08
CA LYS A 254 -14.08 -9.37 -1.36
C LYS A 254 -15.26 -8.75 -0.63
N ILE A 255 -16.43 -8.68 -1.28
CA ILE A 255 -17.66 -8.13 -0.66
C ILE A 255 -18.16 -9.06 0.43
N SER A 256 -18.12 -10.38 0.21
CA SER A 256 -18.49 -11.36 1.22
C SER A 256 -17.59 -11.25 2.45
N SER A 257 -16.29 -11.13 2.26
CA SER A 257 -15.34 -10.92 3.36
C SER A 257 -15.62 -9.62 4.11
N TRP A 258 -15.87 -8.52 3.39
CA TRP A 258 -16.21 -7.24 4.02
C TRP A 258 -17.54 -7.28 4.79
N LEU A 259 -18.60 -7.89 4.25
CA LEU A 259 -19.89 -7.98 4.91
C LEU A 259 -19.90 -8.97 6.09
N PHE A 260 -19.32 -10.15 5.92
CA PHE A 260 -19.44 -11.25 6.89
C PHE A 260 -18.28 -11.32 7.88
N THR A 261 -17.05 -11.05 7.44
CA THR A 261 -15.87 -11.11 8.31
C THR A 261 -15.64 -9.77 9.01
N LEU A 262 -15.75 -8.67 8.26
CA LEU A 262 -15.50 -7.32 8.77
C LEU A 262 -16.79 -6.61 9.25
N GLY A 263 -17.95 -7.26 9.13
CA GLY A 263 -19.22 -6.72 9.60
C GLY A 263 -19.63 -5.40 8.94
N GLY A 264 -19.19 -5.15 7.71
CA GLY A 264 -19.44 -3.89 6.99
C GLY A 264 -18.52 -2.73 7.40
N ARG A 265 -17.40 -3.00 8.09
CA ARG A 265 -16.41 -2.01 8.54
C ARG A 265 -15.01 -2.46 8.21
N GLY A 266 -14.35 -1.81 7.25
CA GLY A 266 -12.95 -2.13 7.02
C GLY A 266 -12.41 -1.64 5.70
N ALA A 267 -11.09 -1.81 5.57
CA ALA A 267 -10.39 -1.54 4.34
C ALA A 267 -10.25 -2.82 3.51
N LEU A 268 -10.52 -2.71 2.21
CA LEU A 268 -10.20 -3.72 1.20
C LEU A 268 -8.96 -3.29 0.44
N ARG A 269 -8.11 -4.25 0.06
CA ARG A 269 -7.01 -3.98 -0.88
C ARG A 269 -7.59 -3.60 -2.25
N THR A 270 -7.08 -2.54 -2.85
CA THR A 270 -7.40 -2.12 -4.22
C THR A 270 -7.21 -3.26 -5.22
N MET A 271 -8.00 -3.28 -6.29
CA MET A 271 -7.84 -4.20 -7.42
C MET A 271 -6.88 -3.67 -8.50
N GLY A 272 -6.15 -2.58 -8.22
CA GLY A 272 -5.24 -1.92 -9.17
C GLY A 272 -5.95 -1.07 -10.23
N SER A 273 -7.29 -1.15 -10.31
CA SER A 273 -8.12 -0.32 -11.17
C SER A 273 -9.25 0.31 -10.37
N ARG A 274 -9.40 1.63 -10.48
CA ARG A 274 -10.47 2.37 -9.80
C ARG A 274 -11.84 1.92 -10.26
N LEU A 275 -12.02 1.58 -11.54
CA LEU A 275 -13.29 1.05 -12.06
C LEU A 275 -13.68 -0.26 -11.35
N GLN A 276 -12.70 -1.11 -11.04
CA GLN A 276 -12.94 -2.35 -10.29
C GLN A 276 -13.31 -2.07 -8.82
N ASN A 277 -12.69 -1.07 -8.20
CA ASN A 277 -13.07 -0.63 -6.86
C ASN A 277 -14.49 -0.04 -6.85
N ILE A 278 -14.84 0.77 -7.86
CA ILE A 278 -16.19 1.31 -8.03
C ILE A 278 -17.21 0.19 -8.23
N LEU A 279 -16.88 -0.86 -8.99
CA LEU A 279 -17.76 -2.02 -9.17
C LEU A 279 -18.02 -2.75 -7.85
N ILE A 280 -16.96 -2.97 -7.06
CA ILE A 280 -17.06 -3.57 -5.72
C ILE A 280 -17.94 -2.72 -4.80
N ALA A 281 -17.67 -1.41 -4.76
CA ALA A 281 -18.45 -0.44 -3.99
C ALA A 281 -19.92 -0.40 -4.43
N SER A 282 -20.19 -0.39 -5.74
CA SER A 282 -21.54 -0.40 -6.33
C SER A 282 -22.30 -1.64 -5.92
N SER A 283 -21.64 -2.80 -5.93
CA SER A 283 -22.25 -4.06 -5.51
C SER A 283 -22.61 -4.03 -4.02
N ALA A 284 -21.74 -3.47 -3.17
CA ALA A 284 -22.03 -3.26 -1.76
C ALA A 284 -23.21 -2.28 -1.55
N ILE A 285 -23.24 -1.16 -2.29
CA ILE A 285 -24.36 -0.19 -2.26
C ILE A 285 -25.66 -0.88 -2.67
N SER A 286 -25.65 -1.67 -3.75
CA SER A 286 -26.85 -2.36 -4.25
C SER A 286 -27.43 -3.33 -3.23
N ILE A 287 -26.57 -4.14 -2.60
CA ILE A 287 -26.98 -5.08 -1.54
C ILE A 287 -27.55 -4.32 -0.35
N LEU A 288 -26.88 -3.26 0.11
CA LEU A 288 -27.33 -2.50 1.27
C LEU A 288 -28.61 -1.71 0.97
N HIS A 289 -28.79 -1.26 -0.27
CA HIS A 289 -30.01 -0.59 -0.71
C HIS A 289 -31.19 -1.57 -0.73
N GLU A 290 -30.98 -2.81 -1.17
CA GLU A 290 -31.99 -3.87 -1.15
C GLU A 290 -32.35 -4.34 0.29
N LEU A 291 -31.51 -4.02 1.28
CA LEU A 291 -31.76 -4.33 2.70
C LEU A 291 -32.39 -3.17 3.47
N TYR A 292 -31.90 -1.95 3.25
CA TYR A 292 -32.28 -0.77 4.06
C TYR A 292 -33.11 0.26 3.27
N GLY A 293 -33.28 0.05 1.96
CA GLY A 293 -34.05 0.92 1.07
C GLY A 293 -33.55 2.36 1.09
N ASP A 294 -34.51 3.28 1.04
CA ASP A 294 -34.29 4.73 1.01
C ASP A 294 -33.67 5.30 2.29
N ARG A 295 -33.36 4.49 3.31
CA ARG A 295 -32.62 4.94 4.50
C ARG A 295 -31.12 4.97 4.28
N LEU A 296 -30.62 4.21 3.31
CA LEU A 296 -29.20 4.18 2.97
C LEU A 296 -28.80 5.51 2.32
N ARG A 297 -27.70 6.10 2.81
CA ARG A 297 -27.10 7.30 2.23
C ARG A 297 -25.62 7.03 2.02
N THR A 298 -25.22 6.96 0.75
CA THR A 298 -23.83 6.68 0.39
C THR A 298 -23.03 7.98 0.33
N LEU A 299 -21.93 8.03 1.06
CA LEU A 299 -21.02 9.18 1.12
C LEU A 299 -19.67 8.74 0.57
N ILE A 300 -19.23 9.33 -0.52
CA ILE A 300 -17.95 9.02 -1.16
C ILE A 300 -16.93 10.10 -0.81
N LEU A 301 -15.74 9.67 -0.39
CA LEU A 301 -14.58 10.51 -0.17
C LEU A 301 -13.52 10.23 -1.24
N ALA A 302 -13.09 11.27 -1.95
CA ALA A 302 -11.92 11.23 -2.84
C ALA A 302 -11.23 12.59 -2.86
N ASN A 303 -9.90 12.61 -3.08
CA ASN A 303 -9.08 13.81 -2.89
C ASN A 303 -9.11 14.82 -4.05
N THR A 304 -9.65 14.49 -5.23
CA THR A 304 -9.72 15.41 -6.38
C THR A 304 -11.08 15.39 -7.10
N PRO A 305 -11.49 16.52 -7.73
CA PRO A 305 -12.74 16.60 -8.48
C PRO A 305 -12.82 15.64 -9.68
N GLU A 306 -11.68 15.31 -10.31
CA GLU A 306 -11.62 14.34 -11.42
C GLU A 306 -12.04 12.95 -10.92
N ARG A 307 -11.52 12.54 -9.76
CA ARG A 307 -11.87 11.26 -9.12
C ARG A 307 -13.32 11.23 -8.70
N LEU A 308 -13.84 12.31 -8.14
CA LEU A 308 -15.28 12.41 -7.85
C LEU A 308 -16.13 12.31 -9.12
N GLY A 309 -15.65 12.87 -10.23
CA GLY A 309 -16.27 12.70 -11.55
C GLY A 309 -16.27 11.25 -12.03
N GLU A 310 -15.19 10.50 -11.83
CA GLU A 310 -15.12 9.07 -12.13
C GLU A 310 -16.04 8.24 -11.24
N TRP A 311 -16.03 8.48 -9.92
CA TRP A 311 -16.96 7.85 -8.99
C TRP A 311 -18.41 8.09 -9.38
N ARG A 312 -18.76 9.33 -9.72
CA ARG A 312 -20.09 9.66 -10.22
C ARG A 312 -20.45 8.85 -11.47
N ARG A 313 -19.59 8.88 -12.50
CA ARG A 313 -19.83 8.17 -13.75
C ARG A 313 -19.93 6.66 -13.54
N GLY A 314 -19.01 6.09 -12.78
CA GLY A 314 -18.96 4.66 -12.48
C GLY A 314 -20.16 4.19 -11.67
N LEU A 315 -20.66 4.98 -10.71
CA LEU A 315 -21.90 4.67 -10.00
C LEU A 315 -23.13 4.77 -10.90
N GLN A 316 -23.23 5.81 -11.75
CA GLN A 316 -24.33 5.94 -12.71
C GLN A 316 -24.38 4.73 -13.64
N ASP A 317 -23.23 4.28 -14.07
CA ASP A 317 -23.07 3.14 -14.98
C ASP A 317 -23.35 1.80 -14.30
N CYS A 318 -22.84 1.59 -13.08
CA CYS A 318 -23.01 0.33 -12.36
C CYS A 318 -24.38 0.18 -11.71
N LEU A 319 -25.01 1.27 -11.26
CA LEU A 319 -26.29 1.24 -10.51
C LEU A 319 -27.48 1.76 -11.30
N GLY A 320 -27.27 2.32 -12.49
CA GLY A 320 -28.35 2.93 -13.28
C GLY A 320 -28.96 4.17 -12.65
N ILE A 321 -28.28 4.79 -11.70
CA ILE A 321 -28.75 6.02 -11.05
C ILE A 321 -28.46 7.24 -11.94
N GLY A 322 -29.29 8.27 -11.84
CA GLY A 322 -29.20 9.46 -12.68
C GLY A 322 -28.59 10.65 -11.96
N ARG A 323 -28.62 11.83 -12.60
CA ARG A 323 -28.31 13.11 -11.93
C ARG A 323 -29.17 13.43 -10.70
N PRO A 324 -30.49 13.12 -10.64
CA PRO A 324 -31.31 13.50 -9.49
C PRO A 324 -31.00 12.71 -8.21
N ASP A 325 -30.29 11.59 -8.30
CA ASP A 325 -29.93 10.74 -7.17
C ASP A 325 -28.67 11.22 -6.43
N PHE A 326 -27.95 12.19 -7.02
CA PHE A 326 -26.80 12.85 -6.40
C PHE A 326 -27.22 14.17 -5.77
N GLY A 327 -26.81 14.39 -4.53
CA GLY A 327 -27.06 15.65 -3.81
C GLY A 327 -27.21 15.44 -2.31
N PRO A 328 -27.17 16.53 -1.52
CA PRO A 328 -27.04 16.45 -0.06
C PRO A 328 -28.15 15.65 0.63
N ASP A 329 -29.37 15.67 0.10
CA ASP A 329 -30.52 14.94 0.66
C ASP A 329 -30.96 13.78 -0.24
N ARG A 330 -30.13 13.44 -1.23
CA ARG A 330 -30.33 12.35 -2.18
C ARG A 330 -29.48 11.15 -1.80
N GLY A 331 -29.68 10.02 -2.47
CA GLY A 331 -29.09 8.73 -2.09
C GLY A 331 -27.55 8.74 -2.04
N VAL A 332 -26.87 9.48 -2.92
CA VAL A 332 -25.40 9.57 -2.98
C VAL A 332 -24.91 11.01 -2.82
N VAL A 333 -23.86 11.20 -2.01
CA VAL A 333 -23.16 12.48 -1.83
C VAL A 333 -21.65 12.27 -2.02
N LEU A 334 -21.01 13.23 -2.69
CA LEU A 334 -19.58 13.23 -3.01
C LEU A 334 -18.88 14.30 -2.16
N PHE A 335 -17.73 13.97 -1.58
CA PHE A 335 -16.95 14.87 -0.73
C PHE A 335 -15.47 14.84 -1.09
N GLU A 336 -14.85 16.01 -1.06
CA GLU A 336 -13.39 16.18 -1.14
C GLU A 336 -12.75 16.16 0.25
N ALA A 337 -13.47 16.65 1.26
CA ALA A 337 -12.97 16.78 2.62
C ALA A 337 -13.63 15.79 3.59
N SER A 338 -12.81 15.03 4.32
CA SER A 338 -13.25 14.06 5.33
C SER A 338 -14.02 14.71 6.49
N THR A 339 -13.69 15.95 6.85
CA THR A 339 -14.35 16.73 7.91
C THR A 339 -15.81 17.05 7.55
N ALA A 340 -16.05 17.50 6.32
CA ALA A 340 -17.39 17.80 5.82
C ALA A 340 -18.26 16.53 5.72
N LEU A 341 -17.65 15.42 5.29
CA LEU A 341 -18.29 14.11 5.24
C LEU A 341 -18.72 13.66 6.64
N ALA A 342 -17.82 13.73 7.62
CA ALA A 342 -18.11 13.35 9.01
C ALA A 342 -19.28 14.15 9.61
N GLN A 343 -19.31 15.47 9.38
CA GLN A 343 -20.42 16.31 9.83
C GLN A 343 -21.75 15.94 9.17
N LYS A 344 -21.75 15.62 7.86
CA LYS A 344 -22.97 15.17 7.19
C LYS A 344 -23.41 13.81 7.72
N ALA A 345 -22.49 12.86 7.87
CA ALA A 345 -22.77 11.53 8.41
C ALA A 345 -23.40 11.62 9.82
N GLU A 346 -22.90 12.49 10.68
CA GLU A 346 -23.49 12.73 12.01
C GLU A 346 -24.93 13.25 11.92
N ARG A 347 -25.21 14.19 11.01
CA ARG A 347 -26.58 14.68 10.76
C ARG A 347 -27.50 13.57 10.24
N LEU A 348 -27.00 12.68 9.39
CA LEU A 348 -27.77 11.55 8.85
C LEU A 348 -28.13 10.56 9.95
N VAL A 349 -27.20 10.22 10.83
CA VAL A 349 -27.46 9.37 12.00
C VAL A 349 -28.53 10.01 12.90
N LYS A 350 -28.41 11.32 13.18
CA LYS A 350 -29.41 12.09 13.93
C LYS A 350 -30.79 12.08 13.26
N ALA A 351 -30.85 11.98 11.94
CA ALA A 351 -32.08 11.87 11.15
C ALA A 351 -32.59 10.42 10.96
N ASN A 352 -32.06 9.45 11.72
CA ASN A 352 -32.37 8.01 11.61
C ASN A 352 -32.07 7.39 10.22
N GLN A 353 -31.19 8.02 9.45
CA GLN A 353 -30.65 7.50 8.19
C GLN A 353 -29.33 6.75 8.43
N MET A 354 -28.99 5.88 7.48
CA MET A 354 -27.84 4.98 7.57
C MET A 354 -26.74 5.47 6.62
N PRO A 355 -25.70 6.16 7.12
CA PRO A 355 -24.58 6.56 6.28
C PRO A 355 -23.70 5.34 5.95
N LEU A 356 -23.45 5.11 4.67
CA LEU A 356 -22.41 4.21 4.15
C LEU A 356 -21.27 5.07 3.63
N ILE A 357 -20.11 4.98 4.26
CA ILE A 357 -18.94 5.77 3.88
C ILE A 357 -18.05 4.94 2.97
N ILE A 358 -17.69 5.49 1.81
CA ILE A 358 -16.78 4.85 0.87
C ILE A 358 -15.58 5.76 0.68
N VAL A 359 -14.40 5.24 0.94
CA VAL A 359 -13.13 5.98 0.84
C VAL A 359 -12.34 5.43 -0.35
N ASP A 360 -12.03 6.30 -1.30
CA ASP A 360 -11.24 5.97 -2.48
C ASP A 360 -9.79 5.61 -2.12
N ASP A 361 -9.09 4.92 -3.03
CA ASP A 361 -7.67 4.61 -2.89
C ASP A 361 -6.71 5.80 -3.08
N SER A 362 -7.26 7.00 -3.26
CA SER A 362 -6.53 8.26 -3.11
C SER A 362 -6.22 8.60 -1.67
N GLU A 363 -7.10 8.20 -0.75
CA GLU A 363 -7.07 8.77 0.58
C GLU A 363 -5.96 8.11 1.38
N GLU A 364 -4.84 8.82 1.53
CA GLU A 364 -3.70 8.34 2.30
C GLU A 364 -3.96 8.39 3.81
N GLN A 365 -4.81 9.33 4.25
CA GLN A 365 -5.09 9.57 5.66
C GLN A 365 -6.60 9.53 5.93
N ILE A 366 -7.04 8.51 6.65
CA ILE A 366 -8.43 8.40 7.08
C ILE A 366 -8.61 9.13 8.41
N SER A 367 -9.49 10.12 8.44
CA SER A 367 -9.85 10.80 9.69
C SER A 367 -10.49 9.82 10.68
N LEU A 368 -10.01 9.81 11.93
CA LEU A 368 -10.56 8.98 13.01
C LEU A 368 -12.06 9.21 13.23
N ALA A 369 -12.55 10.42 12.93
CA ALA A 369 -13.96 10.75 13.03
C ALA A 369 -14.85 9.92 12.09
N LEU A 370 -14.30 9.32 11.02
CA LEU A 370 -15.05 8.45 10.11
C LEU A 370 -15.24 7.04 10.68
N LEU A 371 -14.34 6.60 11.55
CA LEU A 371 -14.34 5.24 12.10
C LEU A 371 -15.46 5.02 13.14
N GLN A 372 -16.07 6.10 13.64
CA GLN A 372 -17.19 6.01 14.58
C GLN A 372 -18.48 5.52 13.91
N PHE A 373 -18.58 5.59 12.58
CA PHE A 373 -19.80 5.24 11.85
C PHE A 373 -19.91 3.72 11.63
N PRO A 374 -21.14 3.18 11.58
CA PRO A 374 -21.33 1.74 11.59
C PRO A 374 -21.01 1.04 10.27
N LEU A 375 -21.02 1.76 9.14
CA LEU A 375 -20.78 1.21 7.81
C LEU A 375 -19.74 2.06 7.08
N TRP A 376 -18.58 1.48 6.83
CA TRP A 376 -17.54 2.11 6.02
C TRP A 376 -16.68 1.09 5.28
N LEU A 377 -16.35 1.46 4.05
CA LEU A 377 -15.51 0.70 3.14
C LEU A 377 -14.39 1.61 2.64
N ALA A 378 -13.14 1.28 2.94
CA ALA A 378 -11.99 2.00 2.40
C ALA A 378 -11.24 1.13 1.39
N PHE A 379 -10.76 1.71 0.29
CA PHE A 379 -9.83 1.03 -0.60
C PHE A 379 -8.41 1.44 -0.23
N ALA A 380 -7.61 0.49 0.25
CA ALA A 380 -6.21 0.73 0.53
C ALA A 380 -5.38 0.54 -0.75
N PRO A 381 -4.50 1.50 -1.11
CA PRO A 381 -3.58 1.32 -2.23
C PRO A 381 -2.64 0.12 -1.97
N ASP A 382 -2.20 -0.55 -3.04
CA ASP A 382 -1.26 -1.66 -2.89
C ASP A 382 0.10 -1.08 -2.46
N PRO A 383 0.74 -1.57 -1.39
CA PRO A 383 2.07 -1.10 -0.97
C PRO A 383 3.13 -1.18 -2.08
N LYS A 384 2.93 -2.01 -3.11
CA LYS A 384 3.79 -2.01 -4.31
C LYS A 384 3.51 -0.81 -5.22
N THR A 385 2.25 -0.43 -5.40
CA THR A 385 1.85 0.73 -6.22
C THR A 385 2.09 2.08 -5.54
N ILE A 386 2.17 2.13 -4.21
CA ILE A 386 2.58 3.33 -3.48
C ILE A 386 4.02 3.69 -3.85
N LYS A 387 4.90 2.69 -3.95
CA LYS A 387 6.28 2.90 -4.40
C LYS A 387 6.34 3.50 -5.80
N ASP A 388 5.46 3.09 -6.71
CA ASP A 388 5.43 3.60 -8.09
C ASP A 388 4.75 4.98 -8.18
N ARG A 389 3.71 5.28 -7.38
CA ARG A 389 3.09 6.63 -7.30
C ARG A 389 4.06 7.68 -6.74
N ASP A 390 4.89 7.30 -5.77
CA ASP A 390 5.97 8.16 -5.26
C ASP A 390 7.02 8.51 -6.34
N PHE A 391 7.12 7.70 -7.42
CA PHE A 391 7.96 8.00 -8.58
C PHE A 391 7.24 8.83 -9.67
N ASP A 392 5.92 8.67 -9.83
CA ASP A 392 5.12 9.34 -10.88
C ASP A 392 4.61 10.74 -10.50
N ASP A 393 4.43 11.05 -9.21
CA ASP A 393 4.02 12.38 -8.75
C ASP A 393 5.16 13.44 -8.79
N ASN A 394 6.34 13.06 -9.32
CA ASN A 394 7.55 13.89 -9.46
C ASN A 394 7.79 14.53 -10.83
N PHE A 395 6.77 14.62 -11.71
CA PHE A 395 6.87 15.41 -12.96
C PHE A 395 6.18 16.78 -12.89
#